data_AF-A0A2N9XW46-F1
#
_entry.id   AF-A0A2N9XW46-F1
#
_cell.length_a   1.000
_cell.length_b   1.000
_cell.length_c   1.000
_cell.angle_alpha   90.00
_cell.angle_beta   90.00
_cell.angle_gamma   90.00
#
_symmetry.space_group_name_H-M   'P 1'
#
loop_
_entity.id
_entity.type
_entity.pdbx_description
1 polymer ?
#
loop_
_entity_poly.entity_id
_entity_poly.type
_entity_poly.pdbx_seq_one_letter_code
_entity_poly.pdbx_strand_id
1 'polypeptide(L)' 'MNNVTYTPVKAGIHVVVFRTVMKKEKSNRANDLGRGKYKSVKKVIAEKTLDGWEAAYAWSNQFLV' A
#
# COMPACT_ATOMS: atom_id res chain seq x y z
N MET A 1 -2.91 6.25 6.99
CA MET A 1 -1.45 6.08 7.11
C MET A 1 -0.96 5.25 5.95
N ASN A 2 -0.03 5.81 5.20
CA ASN A 2 0.63 5.11 4.10
C ASN A 2 1.89 4.43 4.66
N ASN A 3 2.30 3.36 4.01
CA ASN A 3 3.52 2.63 4.32
C ASN A 3 4.37 2.56 3.05
N VAL A 4 5.68 2.48 3.22
CA VAL A 4 6.64 2.42 2.13
C VAL A 4 7.54 1.22 2.34
N THR A 5 7.74 0.43 1.29
CA THR A 5 8.75 -0.63 1.23
C THR A 5 9.80 -0.30 0.19
N TYR A 6 11.05 -0.56 0.53
CA TYR A 6 12.21 -0.37 -0.33
C TYR A 6 12.86 -1.72 -0.59
N THR A 7 13.05 -2.06 -1.86
CA THR A 7 13.68 -3.30 -2.28
C THR A 7 14.81 -2.98 -3.25
N PRO A 8 16.08 -3.28 -2.90
CA PRO A 8 17.18 -3.18 -3.84
C PRO A 8 16.98 -4.14 -5.01
N VAL A 9 17.12 -3.63 -6.24
CA VAL A 9 17.03 -4.39 -7.50
C VAL A 9 18.20 -4.03 -8.41
N LYS A 10 18.42 -4.79 -9.49
CA LYS A 10 19.53 -4.52 -10.42
C LYS A 10 19.52 -3.10 -11.01
N ALA A 11 18.32 -2.53 -11.20
CA ALA A 11 18.11 -1.20 -11.77
C ALA A 11 18.02 -0.06 -10.72
N GLY A 12 18.39 -0.30 -9.45
CA GLY A 12 18.33 0.70 -8.38
C GLY A 12 17.50 0.27 -7.18
N ILE A 13 16.78 1.22 -6.56
CA ILE A 13 15.89 0.96 -5.42
C ILE A 13 14.45 0.98 -5.91
N HIS A 14 13.77 -0.16 -5.79
CA HIS A 14 12.35 -0.27 -6.07
C HIS A 14 11.54 0.12 -4.83
N VAL A 15 10.67 1.11 -4.99
CA VAL A 15 9.88 1.70 -3.91
C VAL A 15 8.41 1.42 -4.17
N VAL A 16 7.75 0.81 -3.20
CA VAL A 16 6.30 0.55 -3.23
C VAL A 16 5.65 1.28 -2.06
N VAL A 17 4.72 2.18 -2.39
CA VAL A 17 3.87 2.86 -1.41
C VAL A 17 2.51 2.18 -1.38
N PHE A 18 2.08 1.76 -0.20
CA PHE A 18 0.79 1.12 0.00
C PHE A 18 0.04 1.69 1.19
N ARG A 19 -1.28 1.71 1.08
CA ARG A 19 -2.19 2.07 2.15
C ARG A 19 -2.94 0.84 2.62
N THR A 20 -3.05 0.67 3.93
CA THR A 20 -3.95 -0.33 4.52
C THR A 20 -5.36 0.26 4.53
N VAL A 21 -6.30 -0.43 3.87
CA VAL A 21 -7.72 -0.03 3.82
C VAL A 21 -8.59 -1.15 4.37
N MET A 22 -9.66 -0.78 5.08
CA MET A 22 -10.67 -1.73 5.54
C MET A 22 -11.64 -1.99 4.40
N LYS A 23 -11.66 -3.24 3.90
CA LYS A 23 -12.63 -3.68 2.91
C LYS A 23 -13.68 -4.52 3.60
N LYS A 24 -14.95 -4.12 3.49
CA LYS A 24 -16.08 -4.95 3.92
C LYS A 24 -16.13 -6.18 3.03
N GLU A 25 -16.11 -7.37 3.62
CA GLU A 25 -16.37 -8.58 2.84
C GLU A 25 -17.81 -8.56 2.34
N LYS A 26 -17.98 -8.87 1.06
CA LYS A 26 -19.32 -9.02 0.47
C LYS A 26 -19.89 -10.31 1.04
N SER A 27 -20.83 -10.20 1.98
CA SER A 27 -21.59 -11.36 2.45
C SER A 27 -22.53 -11.80 1.34
N ASN A 28 -22.43 -13.04 0.89
CA ASN A 28 -23.41 -13.64 -0.02
C ASN A 28 -24.69 -14.09 0.72
N ARG A 29 -24.79 -13.87 2.04
CA ARG A 29 -25.98 -14.20 2.83
C ARG A 29 -26.80 -12.94 3.10
N ALA A 30 -28.02 -12.94 2.57
CA ALA A 30 -28.99 -11.85 2.67
C ALA A 30 -29.40 -11.49 4.11
N ASN A 31 -29.17 -12.38 5.09
CA ASN A 31 -29.60 -12.19 6.49
C ASN A 31 -28.58 -11.53 7.43
N ASP A 32 -27.41 -11.10 6.94
CA ASP A 32 -26.31 -10.60 7.79
C ASP A 32 -26.04 -9.09 7.60
N LEU A 33 -27.12 -8.32 7.49
CA LEU A 33 -27.15 -6.89 7.12
C LEU A 33 -26.27 -5.99 8.02
N GLY A 34 -25.90 -6.44 9.23
CA GLY A 34 -25.13 -5.65 10.21
C GLY A 34 -23.72 -6.15 10.56
N ARG A 35 -23.31 -7.36 10.16
CA ARG A 35 -22.10 -8.04 10.69
C ARG A 35 -21.09 -8.51 9.63
N GLY A 36 -20.99 -7.78 8.52
CA GLY A 36 -19.92 -8.05 7.54
C GLY A 36 -18.54 -7.90 8.20
N LYS A 37 -17.75 -8.99 8.23
CA LYS A 37 -16.35 -8.92 8.67
C LYS A 37 -15.60 -7.92 7.77
N TYR A 38 -14.88 -7.01 8.40
CA TYR A 38 -13.96 -6.14 7.67
C TYR A 38 -12.59 -6.81 7.63
N LYS A 39 -11.98 -6.85 6.45
CA LYS A 39 -10.59 -7.28 6.28
C LYS A 39 -9.71 -6.09 5.95
N SER A 40 -8.55 -6.02 6.59
CA SER A 40 -7.49 -5.10 6.21
C SER A 40 -6.85 -5.58 4.92
N VAL A 41 -6.88 -4.74 3.88
CA VAL A 41 -6.26 -5.02 2.57
C VAL A 41 -5.17 -3.98 2.32
N LYS A 42 -4.01 -4.43 1.85
CA LYS A 42 -2.96 -3.52 1.35
C LYS A 42 -3.30 -3.12 -0.07
N LYS A 43 -3.41 -1.82 -0.33
CA LYS A 43 -3.61 -1.26 -1.67
C LYS A 43 -2.37 -0.47 -2.06
N VAL A 44 -1.73 -0.86 -3.17
CA VAL A 44 -0.64 -0.07 -3.76
C VAL A 44 -1.21 1.25 -4.27
N ILE A 45 -0.54 2.35 -3.97
CA ILE A 45 -0.94 3.71 -4.35
C ILE A 45 0.11 4.39 -5.24
N ALA A 46 1.37 4.00 -5.14
CA ALA A 46 2.44 4.45 -6.01
C ALA A 46 3.55 3.39 -6.03
N GLU A 47 4.24 3.28 -7.15
CA GLU A 47 5.33 2.34 -7.36
C GLU A 47 6.33 2.96 -8.32
N LYS A 48 7.63 2.91 -7.98
CA LYS A 48 8.69 3.46 -8.82
C LYS A 48 10.04 2.82 -8.50
N THR A 49 10.87 2.63 -9.51
CA THR A 49 12.29 2.30 -9.34
C THR A 49 13.13 3.55 -9.56
N LEU A 50 14.08 3.82 -8.66
CA LEU A 50 14.90 5.02 -8.65
C LEU A 50 16.37 4.68 -8.48
N ASP A 51 17.23 5.48 -9.09
CA ASP A 51 18.68 5.34 -9.00
C ASP A 51 19.18 5.88 -7.65
N GLY A 52 19.34 4.97 -6.69
CA GLY A 52 19.92 5.26 -5.38
C GLY A 52 18.91 5.55 -4.27
N TRP A 53 19.40 5.44 -3.03
CA TRP A 53 18.59 5.57 -1.82
C TRP A 53 18.07 6.99 -1.59
N GLU A 54 18.88 8.02 -1.85
CA GLU A 54 18.47 9.42 -1.63
C GLU A 54 17.26 9.79 -2.49
N ALA A 55 17.29 9.44 -3.78
CA ALA A 55 16.18 9.66 -4.70
C ALA A 55 14.93 8.89 -4.25
N ALA A 56 15.09 7.64 -3.82
CA ALA A 56 14.01 6.80 -3.29
C ALA A 56 13.35 7.40 -2.02
N TYR A 57 14.15 7.88 -1.08
CA TYR A 57 13.66 8.53 0.14
C TYR A 57 12.96 9.84 -0.17
N ALA A 58 13.58 10.73 -0.96
CA ALA A 58 12.98 12.01 -1.33
C ALA A 58 11.64 11.82 -2.06
N TRP A 59 11.58 10.86 -3.00
CA TRP A 59 10.36 10.57 -3.74
C TRP A 59 9.27 9.96 -2.87
N SER A 60 9.59 9.04 -1.95
CA SER A 60 8.58 8.39 -1.11
C SER A 60 8.04 9.29 0.01
N ASN A 61 8.83 10.26 0.48
CA ASN A 61 8.47 11.15 1.58
C ASN A 61 7.20 11.96 1.31
N GLN A 62 6.92 12.31 0.05
CA GLN A 62 5.68 13.00 -0.35
C GLN A 62 4.41 12.19 -0.05
N PHE A 63 4.53 10.87 0.14
CA PHE A 63 3.40 10.00 0.44
C PHE A 63 3.26 9.67 1.94
N LEU A 64 4.19 10.12 2.78
CA LEU A 64 4.17 9.86 4.23
C LEU A 64 3.33 10.87 5.03
N VAL A 65 2.77 11.88 4.34
CA VAL A 65 1.86 12.91 4.89
C VAL A 65 0.50 12.34 5.28
#